data_AF-A0A3D3K5G6-F1
#
_entry.id   AF-A0A3D3K5G6-F1
#
_cell.length_a   1.000
_cell.length_b   1.000
_cell.length_c   1.000
_cell.angle_alpha   90.00
_cell.angle_beta   90.00
_cell.angle_gamma   90.00
#
_symmetry.space_group_name_H-M   'P 1'
#
loop_
_entity.id
_entity.type
_entity.pdbx_description
1 polymer ?
#
loop_
_entity_poly.entity_id
_entity_poly.type
_entity_poly.pdbx_seq_one_letter_code
_entity_poly.pdbx_strand_id
1 'polypeptide(L)' 'PNDSSAGQTSWEDNLNPESLVKVKGLLEPSLKDAPIGRTYQFERVGYFCPDTDSTPEHPVFNRTVTLKDSWAKINK' A
#
# COMPACT_ATOMS: atom_id res chain seq x y z
N PRO A 1 22.69 -4.42 -3.33
CA PRO A 1 23.76 -3.42 -3.07
C PRO A 1 23.52 -2.82 -1.68
N ASN A 2 24.34 -3.21 -0.69
CA ASN A 2 24.40 -2.53 0.61
C ASN A 2 24.93 -1.13 0.36
N ASP A 3 24.05 -0.14 0.26
CA ASP A 3 24.42 1.26 0.25
C ASP A 3 24.27 1.79 1.68
N SER A 4 25.11 1.29 2.58
CA SER A 4 25.30 1.89 3.88
C SER A 4 26.28 3.04 3.68
N SER A 5 25.74 4.26 3.55
CA SER A 5 26.56 5.46 3.67
C SER A 5 27.26 5.44 5.04
N ALA A 6 28.55 5.78 5.06
CA ALA A 6 29.40 5.68 6.23
C ALA A 6 28.83 6.50 7.40
N GLY A 7 28.22 5.81 8.38
CA GLY A 7 27.61 6.44 9.56
C GLY A 7 26.39 5.71 10.14
N GLN A 8 25.78 4.78 9.41
CA GLN A 8 24.68 3.96 9.92
C GLN A 8 25.19 2.62 10.48
N THR A 9 24.75 2.29 11.69
CA THR A 9 25.31 1.18 12.47
C THR A 9 24.48 -0.09 12.33
N SER A 10 23.19 0.03 12.00
CA SER A 10 22.27 -1.10 11.78
C SER A 10 21.35 -0.86 10.56
N TRP A 11 20.85 -1.93 9.95
CA TRP A 11 19.84 -1.84 8.87
C TRP A 11 18.49 -1.28 9.38
N GLU A 12 18.26 -1.37 10.69
CA GLU A 12 17.09 -0.83 11.37
C GLU A 12 16.98 0.69 11.21
N ASP A 13 18.11 1.39 11.09
CA ASP A 13 18.18 2.85 10.87
C ASP A 13 17.60 3.26 9.50
N ASN A 14 17.44 2.32 8.57
CA ASN A 14 16.91 2.54 7.23
C ASN A 14 15.43 2.12 7.07
N LEU A 15 14.76 1.73 8.15
CA LEU A 15 13.35 1.39 8.09
C LEU A 15 12.51 2.63 7.79
N ASN A 16 11.64 2.53 6.78
CA ASN A 16 10.70 3.60 6.47
C ASN A 16 9.59 3.66 7.54
N PRO A 17 9.50 4.73 8.36
CA PRO A 17 8.44 4.88 9.35
C PRO A 17 7.05 5.01 8.70
N GLU A 18 6.97 5.39 7.42
CA GLU A 18 5.73 5.52 6.65
C GLU A 18 5.41 4.27 5.80
N SER A 19 6.06 3.13 6.07
CA SER A 19 5.83 1.87 5.36
C SER A 19 4.38 1.37 5.46
N LEU A 20 3.65 1.78 6.51
CA LEU A 20 2.23 1.48 6.70
C LEU A 20 1.45 2.74 7.09
N VAL A 21 0.45 3.09 6.29
CA VAL A 21 -0.50 4.17 6.59
C VAL A 21 -1.91 3.59 6.55
N LYS A 22 -2.64 3.68 7.67
CA LYS A 22 -4.04 3.25 7.77
C LYS A 22 -4.96 4.42 7.49
N VAL A 23 -5.91 4.22 6.58
CA VAL A 23 -6.90 5.24 6.20
C VAL A 23 -8.30 4.66 6.34
N LYS A 24 -9.27 5.49 6.74
CA LYS A 24 -10.69 5.17 6.67
C LYS A 24 -11.31 5.97 5.53
N GLY A 25 -12.07 5.30 4.68
CA GLY A 25 -12.68 5.89 3.50
C GLY A 25 -14.02 5.27 3.16
N LEU A 26 -14.64 5.76 2.10
CA LEU A 26 -15.86 5.23 1.53
C LEU A 26 -15.54 4.56 0.19
N LEU A 27 -16.25 3.48 -0.11
CA LEU A 27 -16.11 2.71 -1.33
C LEU A 27 -17.48 2.48 -1.96
N GLU A 28 -17.48 2.18 -3.25
CA GLU A 28 -18.67 1.80 -4.01
C GLU A 28 -19.31 0.52 -3.43
N PRO A 29 -20.66 0.41 -3.39
CA PRO A 29 -21.35 -0.78 -2.91
C PRO A 29 -21.00 -2.08 -3.66
N SER A 30 -20.54 -1.97 -4.91
CA SER A 30 -20.13 -3.10 -5.76
C SER A 30 -18.95 -3.89 -5.19
N LEU A 31 -18.19 -3.31 -4.27
CA LEU A 31 -17.05 -3.94 -3.61
C LEU A 31 -17.42 -4.73 -2.35
N LYS A 32 -18.69 -4.76 -1.96
CA LYS A 32 -19.16 -5.43 -0.73
C LYS A 32 -18.76 -6.91 -0.66
N ASP A 33 -18.90 -7.61 -1.78
CA ASP A 33 -18.62 -9.05 -1.89
C ASP A 33 -17.31 -9.32 -2.67
N ALA A 34 -16.37 -8.37 -2.64
CA ALA A 34 -15.10 -8.49 -3.33
C ALA A 34 -14.30 -9.70 -2.80
N PRO A 35 -13.92 -10.68 -3.65
CA PRO A 35 -13.14 -11.83 -3.21
C PRO A 35 -11.76 -11.43 -2.69
N ILE A 36 -11.33 -12.03 -1.59
CA ILE A 36 -9.99 -11.85 -1.02
C ILE A 36 -8.91 -12.03 -2.10
N GLY A 37 -7.94 -11.11 -2.12
CA GLY A 37 -6.83 -11.14 -3.06
C GLY A 37 -7.16 -10.72 -4.50
N ARG A 38 -8.44 -10.56 -4.88
CA ARG A 38 -8.78 -10.04 -6.21
C ARG A 38 -8.35 -8.58 -6.33
N THR A 39 -7.69 -8.24 -7.44
CA THR A 39 -7.21 -6.88 -7.70
C THR A 39 -8.31 -5.99 -8.27
N TYR A 40 -8.38 -4.77 -7.74
CA TYR A 40 -9.25 -3.69 -8.18
C TYR A 40 -8.42 -2.42 -8.38
N GLN A 41 -8.82 -1.60 -9.35
CA GLN A 41 -8.31 -0.24 -9.46
C GLN A 41 -9.28 0.70 -8.75
N PHE A 42 -8.83 1.37 -7.69
CA PHE A 42 -9.56 2.51 -7.14
C PHE A 42 -9.18 3.72 -7.98
N GLU A 43 -10.18 4.27 -8.67
CA GLU A 43 -9.96 5.28 -9.70
C GLU A 43 -9.13 6.45 -9.18
N ARG A 44 -8.10 6.80 -9.94
CA ARG A 44 -7.17 7.91 -9.63
C ARG A 44 -6.38 7.76 -8.32
N VAL A 45 -6.51 6.64 -7.59
CA VAL A 45 -5.79 6.37 -6.33
C VAL A 45 -4.69 5.33 -6.51
N GLY A 46 -5.04 4.13 -7.00
CA GLY A 46 -4.10 3.01 -7.08
C GLY A 46 -4.78 1.68 -7.30
N TYR A 47 -4.00 0.61 -7.23
CA TYR A 47 -4.50 -0.77 -7.25
C TYR A 47 -4.54 -1.34 -5.84
N PHE A 48 -5.62 -2.02 -5.53
CA PHE A 48 -5.93 -2.54 -4.20
C PHE A 48 -6.48 -3.98 -4.29
N CYS A 49 -6.39 -4.72 -3.21
CA CYS A 49 -7.07 -6.00 -3.04
C CYS A 49 -7.65 -6.11 -1.62
N PRO A 50 -8.77 -6.84 -1.43
CA PRO A 50 -9.27 -7.13 -0.09
C PRO A 50 -8.24 -7.97 0.69
N ASP A 51 -7.97 -7.55 1.92
CA ASP A 51 -7.07 -8.22 2.84
C ASP A 51 -7.76 -9.41 3.53
N THR A 52 -6.99 -10.40 3.99
CA THR A 52 -7.53 -11.55 4.73
C THR A 52 -8.24 -11.18 6.04
N ASP A 53 -7.93 -10.01 6.60
CA ASP A 53 -8.59 -9.45 7.79
C ASP A 53 -9.94 -8.80 7.47
N SER A 54 -10.33 -8.73 6.19
CA SER A 54 -11.60 -8.13 5.75
C SER A 54 -12.80 -8.99 6.14
N THR A 55 -13.83 -8.36 6.74
CA THR A 55 -15.14 -8.98 7.02
C THR A 55 -16.28 -8.25 6.29
N PRO A 56 -17.47 -8.86 6.15
CA PRO A 56 -18.62 -8.18 5.53
C PRO A 56 -19.02 -6.86 6.20
N GLU A 57 -18.81 -6.73 7.52
CA GLU A 57 -19.09 -5.53 8.30
C GLU A 57 -17.90 -4.55 8.32
N HIS A 58 -16.70 -5.05 8.07
CA HIS A 58 -15.46 -4.28 8.11
C HIS A 58 -14.56 -4.60 6.91
N PRO A 59 -14.88 -4.04 5.73
CA PRO A 59 -14.05 -4.25 4.55
C PRO A 59 -12.67 -3.59 4.71
N VAL A 60 -11.62 -4.38 4.51
CA VAL A 60 -10.22 -3.92 4.57
C VAL A 60 -9.55 -4.15 3.22
N PHE A 61 -8.91 -3.13 2.68
CA PHE A 61 -8.20 -3.19 1.41
C PHE A 61 -6.75 -2.75 1.57
N ASN A 62 -5.83 -3.55 1.06
CA ASN A 62 -4.42 -3.19 0.98
C ASN A 62 -4.12 -2.58 -0.38
N ARG A 63 -3.29 -1.53 -0.38
CA ARG A 63 -2.78 -0.94 -1.62
C ARG A 63 -1.66 -1.81 -2.17
N THR A 64 -1.90 -2.46 -3.29
CA THR A 64 -0.90 -3.24 -4.03
C THR A 64 0.17 -2.33 -4.63
N VAL A 65 -0.25 -1.25 -5.32
CA VAL A 65 0.68 -0.27 -5.92
C VAL A 65 -0.03 1.06 -6.21
N THR A 66 0.73 2.16 -6.26
CA THR A 66 0.24 3.47 -6.71
C THR A 66 0.09 3.52 -8.23
N LEU A 67 -0.74 4.43 -8.76
CA LEU A 67 -0.92 4.55 -10.22
C LEU A 67 0.30 5.03 -10.99
N LYS A 68 1.15 5.82 -10.33
CA LYS A 68 2.41 6.31 -10.88
C LYS A 68 3.52 5.90 -9.94
N ASP A 69 4.66 5.58 -10.55
CA ASP A 69 5.88 5.34 -9.80
C ASP A 69 6.41 6.66 -9.22
N SER A 70 6.53 6.72 -7.90
CA SER A 70 7.12 7.85 -7.20
C SER A 70 8.64 7.78 -7.16
N TRP A 71 9.24 6.59 -7.32
CA TRP A 71 10.69 6.40 -7.28
C TRP A 71 11.39 6.95 -8.52
N ALA A 72 10.73 6.94 -9.68
CA ALA A 72 11.23 7.57 -10.89
C ALA A 72 11.47 9.10 -10.78
N LYS A 73 10.89 9.76 -9.76
CA LYS A 73 11.11 11.20 -9.51
C LYS A 73 12.36 11.51 -8.69
N ILE A 74 12.92 10.53 -7.99
CA ILE A 74 14.10 10.72 -7.12
C ILE A 74 15.40 10.78 -7.96
N ASN A 75 15.37 10.34 -9.23
CA ASN A 75 16.54 10.27 -10.12
C ASN A 75 16.57 11.34 -11.24
N LYS A 76 16.16 12.58 -10.97
CA LYS A 76 16.34 13.71 -11.90
C LYS A 76 16.97 14.92 -11.22
#